data_AF-A0A1H9XXR7-F1
#
_entry.id   AF-A0A1H9XXR7-F1
#
_cell.length_a   1.000
_cell.length_b   1.000
_cell.length_c   1.000
_cell.angle_alpha   90.00
_cell.angle_beta   90.00
_cell.angle_gamma   90.00
#
_symmetry.space_group_name_H-M   'P 1'
#
loop_
_entity.id
_entity.type
_entity.pdbx_description
1 polymer ?
#
loop_
_entity_poly.entity_id
_entity_poly.type
_entity_poly.pdbx_seq_one_letter_code
_entity_poly.pdbx_strand_id
1 'polypeptide(L)'
;MSTKTLRSAFVGAAASLALIFTGAPAHAVDIVAVTDDYLYSKSISQFTTLRAQQPYAGQLDWSSDGCSYSPDNPFGFKFLPTCHRHDFGYRNYKRQGRWNETNRLRIDNNFKSDMYKQCGSNWACKRTADLYYAAVREFGGSASSTATSIQNAGLK
;
A
#
# COMPACT_ATOMS: atom_id res chain seq x y z
N MET A 1 60.69 -53.65 49.98
CA MET A 1 60.47 -53.77 48.51
C MET A 1 59.01 -53.45 48.27
N SER A 2 58.66 -52.17 48.06
CA SER A 2 58.51 -51.47 46.77
C SER A 2 57.22 -51.82 46.01
N THR A 3 56.32 -50.82 45.97
CA THR A 3 55.32 -50.48 44.91
C THR A 3 54.12 -51.41 44.68
N LYS A 4 52.90 -50.97 44.30
CA LYS A 4 52.40 -49.71 43.71
C LYS A 4 50.87 -49.58 43.91
N THR A 5 50.44 -48.33 43.85
CA THR A 5 49.13 -47.65 43.86
C THR A 5 48.03 -48.22 42.93
N LEU A 6 46.77 -47.84 43.18
CA LEU A 6 45.87 -47.28 42.15
C LEU A 6 44.72 -46.45 42.79
N ARG A 7 44.61 -45.20 42.33
CA ARG A 7 43.53 -44.24 42.58
C ARG A 7 42.52 -44.34 41.43
N SER A 8 41.22 -44.18 41.71
CA SER A 8 40.26 -43.79 40.66
C SER A 8 39.34 -42.70 41.20
N ALA A 9 39.46 -41.54 40.58
CA ALA A 9 38.66 -40.34 40.81
C ALA A 9 37.36 -40.44 39.98
N PHE A 10 36.22 -40.16 40.61
CA PHE A 10 34.98 -39.87 39.89
C PHE A 10 35.04 -38.42 39.40
N VAL A 11 35.13 -38.22 38.08
CA VAL A 11 34.99 -36.91 37.44
C VAL A 11 33.56 -36.81 36.91
N GLY A 12 32.79 -35.86 37.44
CA GLY A 12 31.45 -35.54 36.98
C GLY A 12 31.47 -34.87 35.61
N ALA A 13 30.58 -35.30 34.72
CA ALA A 13 30.34 -34.65 33.43
C ALA A 13 29.05 -33.83 33.50
N ALA A 14 29.18 -32.50 33.61
CA ALA A 14 28.08 -31.57 33.37
C ALA A 14 27.99 -31.32 31.86
N ALA A 15 26.93 -31.82 31.21
CA ALA A 15 26.68 -31.55 29.80
C ALA A 15 26.09 -30.13 29.64
N SER A 16 26.88 -29.19 29.15
CA SER A 16 26.42 -27.84 28.79
C SER A 16 25.70 -27.88 27.45
N LEU A 17 24.39 -27.65 27.45
CA LEU A 17 23.57 -27.52 26.24
C LEU A 17 23.82 -26.14 25.60
N ALA A 18 24.66 -26.09 24.56
CA ALA A 18 24.88 -24.87 23.80
C ALA A 18 23.68 -24.60 22.88
N LEU A 19 22.86 -23.61 23.23
CA LEU A 19 21.80 -23.07 22.37
C LEU A 19 22.45 -22.27 21.24
N ILE A 20 22.52 -22.86 20.04
CA ILE A 20 22.93 -22.16 18.82
C ILE A 20 21.77 -21.25 18.41
N PHE A 21 21.79 -19.99 18.82
CA PHE A 21 20.93 -18.96 18.26
C PHE A 21 21.40 -18.67 16.82
N THR A 22 20.76 -19.32 15.84
CA THR A 22 20.83 -18.91 14.44
C THR A 22 19.93 -17.70 14.25
N GLY A 23 20.33 -16.55 14.80
CA GLY A 23 19.69 -15.27 14.52
C GLY A 23 19.99 -14.86 13.08
N ALA A 24 19.20 -15.34 12.12
CA ALA A 24 19.20 -14.76 10.78
C ALA A 24 18.89 -13.26 10.92
N PRO A 25 19.65 -12.36 10.28
CA PRO A 25 19.34 -10.94 10.34
C PRO A 25 17.94 -10.73 9.80
N ALA A 26 17.08 -10.09 10.59
CA ALA A 26 15.77 -9.65 10.11
C ALA A 26 16.02 -8.61 9.01
N HIS A 27 15.90 -9.03 7.75
CA HIS A 27 15.97 -8.10 6.63
C HIS A 27 14.84 -7.09 6.77
N ALA A 28 15.18 -5.80 6.83
CA ALA A 28 14.19 -4.74 6.81
C ALA A 28 13.34 -4.86 5.54
N VAL A 29 12.02 -4.85 5.69
CA VAL A 29 11.08 -4.91 4.56
C VAL A 29 11.20 -3.64 3.74
N ASP A 30 11.36 -3.77 2.43
CA ASP A 30 11.29 -2.63 1.51
C ASP A 30 9.83 -2.19 1.35
N ILE A 31 9.41 -1.21 2.15
CA ILE A 31 8.03 -0.72 2.17
C ILE A 31 7.64 0.00 0.86
N VAL A 32 8.62 0.54 0.12
CA VAL A 32 8.39 1.17 -1.17
C VAL A 32 8.05 0.11 -2.20
N ALA A 33 8.82 -0.98 -2.25
CA ALA A 33 8.51 -2.12 -3.11
C ALA A 33 7.16 -2.76 -2.77
N VAL A 34 6.81 -2.88 -1.49
CA VAL A 34 5.49 -3.39 -1.05
C VAL A 34 4.36 -2.48 -1.55
N THR A 35 4.53 -1.16 -1.47
CA THR A 35 3.53 -0.20 -1.96
C THR A 35 3.30 -0.36 -3.46
N ASP A 36 4.38 -0.52 -4.23
CA ASP A 36 4.32 -0.66 -5.68
C ASP A 36 3.75 -2.01 -6.10
N ASP A 37 4.07 -3.09 -5.38
CA ASP A 37 3.44 -4.40 -5.57
C ASP A 37 1.93 -4.33 -5.37
N TYR A 38 1.47 -3.68 -4.30
CA TYR A 38 0.04 -3.54 -3.99
C TYR A 38 -0.72 -2.70 -5.02
N LEU A 39 -0.07 -1.67 -5.57
CA LEU A 39 -0.66 -0.80 -6.58
C LEU A 39 -0.73 -1.45 -7.96
N TYR A 40 0.39 -1.99 -8.43
CA TYR A 40 0.58 -2.28 -9.85
C TYR A 40 0.59 -3.78 -10.19
N SER A 41 0.89 -4.65 -9.22
CA SER A 41 0.98 -6.09 -9.44
C SER A 41 -0.26 -6.85 -8.97
N LYS A 42 -0.96 -6.35 -7.94
CA LYS A 42 -2.17 -6.99 -7.43
C LYS A 42 -3.39 -6.71 -8.30
N SER A 43 -4.25 -7.72 -8.45
CA SER A 43 -5.61 -7.49 -8.94
C SER A 43 -6.41 -6.64 -7.95
N ILE A 44 -7.50 -6.01 -8.40
CA ILE A 44 -8.31 -5.19 -7.50
C ILE A 44 -8.90 -6.03 -6.36
N SER A 45 -9.27 -7.28 -6.64
CA SER A 45 -9.77 -8.22 -5.62
C SER A 45 -8.69 -8.56 -4.58
N GLN A 46 -7.46 -8.83 -5.02
CA GLN A 46 -6.33 -9.05 -4.11
C GLN A 46 -6.05 -7.81 -3.26
N PHE A 47 -6.09 -6.61 -3.86
CA PHE A 47 -5.94 -5.37 -3.12
C PHE A 47 -7.06 -5.18 -2.09
N THR A 48 -8.32 -5.50 -2.41
CA THR A 48 -9.42 -5.47 -1.44
C THR A 48 -9.18 -6.39 -0.24
N THR A 49 -8.66 -7.60 -0.47
CA THR A 49 -8.27 -8.51 0.62
C THR A 49 -7.14 -7.93 1.48
N LEU A 50 -6.09 -7.39 0.84
CA LEU A 50 -4.97 -6.74 1.54
C LEU A 50 -5.47 -5.54 2.37
N ARG A 51 -6.37 -4.74 1.81
CA ARG A 51 -7.00 -3.60 2.50
C ARG A 51 -7.76 -4.04 3.75
N ALA A 52 -8.45 -5.17 3.73
CA ALA A 52 -9.15 -5.68 4.90
C ALA A 52 -8.18 -6.14 6.01
N GLN A 53 -6.98 -6.58 5.63
CA GLN A 53 -5.95 -7.09 6.55
C GLN A 53 -5.00 -5.98 7.04
N GLN A 54 -4.85 -4.90 6.27
CA GLN A 54 -3.95 -3.77 6.53
C GLN A 54 -2.53 -4.20 6.93
N PRO A 55 -1.84 -5.04 6.14
CA PRO A 55 -0.46 -5.40 6.44
C PRO A 55 0.41 -4.15 6.52
N TYR A 56 1.38 -4.18 7.43
CA TYR A 56 2.28 -3.06 7.70
C TYR A 56 1.57 -1.74 8.07
N ALA A 57 0.42 -1.78 8.77
CA ALA A 57 -0.35 -0.58 9.14
C ALA A 57 0.44 0.52 9.88
N GLY A 58 1.56 0.19 10.56
CA GLY A 58 2.46 1.19 11.14
C GLY A 58 3.29 1.97 10.11
N GLN A 59 3.51 1.40 8.93
CA GLN A 59 4.39 1.93 7.89
C GLN A 59 3.63 2.37 6.63
N LEU A 60 2.50 1.73 6.32
CA LEU A 60 1.60 2.09 5.22
C LEU A 60 0.38 2.85 5.73
N ASP A 61 -0.04 3.86 4.97
CA ASP A 61 -1.30 4.56 5.18
C ASP A 61 -2.44 3.82 4.46
N TRP A 62 -3.36 3.25 5.24
CA TRP A 62 -4.58 2.59 4.77
C TRP A 62 -5.83 3.46 4.92
N SER A 63 -5.72 4.72 5.35
CA SER A 63 -6.85 5.63 5.37
C SER A 63 -7.36 5.89 3.94
N SER A 64 -8.67 6.08 3.81
CA SER A 64 -9.32 6.33 2.52
C SER A 64 -10.68 6.95 2.80
N ASP A 65 -10.95 8.02 2.08
CA ASP A 65 -12.25 8.67 1.96
C ASP A 65 -13.07 8.05 0.83
N GLY A 66 -12.42 7.29 -0.07
CA GLY A 66 -13.08 6.56 -1.13
C GLY A 66 -13.39 7.52 -2.28
N CYS A 67 -14.56 7.39 -2.89
CA CYS A 67 -14.90 8.21 -4.06
C CYS A 67 -15.50 9.58 -3.69
N SER A 68 -15.18 10.17 -2.52
CA SER A 68 -15.91 11.32 -1.94
C SER A 68 -15.93 12.58 -2.80
N TYR A 69 -14.91 12.77 -3.64
CA TYR A 69 -14.81 13.91 -4.57
C TYR A 69 -15.27 13.56 -5.99
N SER A 70 -15.87 12.39 -6.16
CA SER A 70 -16.35 11.95 -7.47
C SER A 70 -17.73 12.55 -7.76
N PRO A 71 -18.05 12.86 -9.03
CA PRO A 71 -19.39 13.27 -9.41
C PRO A 71 -20.40 12.20 -8.97
N ASP A 72 -21.63 12.66 -8.67
CA ASP A 72 -22.76 11.79 -8.35
C ASP A 72 -22.78 10.59 -9.30
N ASN A 73 -23.06 9.40 -8.77
CA ASN A 73 -23.03 8.14 -9.50
C ASN A 73 -24.45 7.71 -9.91
N PRO A 74 -25.08 8.36 -10.91
CA PRO A 74 -26.47 8.11 -11.27
C PRO A 74 -26.72 6.69 -11.80
N PHE A 75 -25.65 5.94 -12.11
CA PHE A 75 -25.72 4.60 -12.68
C PHE A 75 -25.29 3.48 -11.71
N GLY A 76 -24.90 3.83 -10.47
CA GLY A 76 -24.60 2.86 -9.42
C GLY A 76 -23.37 1.98 -9.66
N PHE A 77 -22.40 2.41 -10.47
CA PHE A 77 -21.17 1.65 -10.72
C PHE A 77 -20.31 1.52 -9.45
N LYS A 78 -19.78 0.32 -9.18
CA LYS A 78 -19.10 -0.01 -7.92
C LYS A 78 -17.60 0.32 -7.94
N PHE A 79 -17.24 1.59 -8.15
CA PHE A 79 -15.83 2.03 -8.20
C PHE A 79 -15.15 2.18 -6.82
N LEU A 80 -15.88 1.99 -5.71
CA LEU A 80 -15.30 2.14 -4.37
C LEU A 80 -13.97 1.37 -4.15
N PRO A 81 -13.81 0.09 -4.61
CA PRO A 81 -12.53 -0.60 -4.48
C PRO A 81 -11.38 0.06 -5.25
N THR A 82 -11.66 0.67 -6.41
CA THR A 82 -10.63 1.37 -7.21
C THR A 82 -10.25 2.69 -6.56
N CYS A 83 -11.21 3.42 -5.98
CA CYS A 83 -10.96 4.63 -5.21
C CYS A 83 -10.08 4.32 -3.99
N HIS A 84 -10.36 3.24 -3.25
CA HIS A 84 -9.50 2.82 -2.14
C HIS A 84 -8.04 2.56 -2.56
N ARG A 85 -7.83 1.98 -3.75
CA ARG A 85 -6.46 1.76 -4.26
C ARG A 85 -5.78 3.05 -4.70
N HIS A 86 -6.55 3.96 -5.30
CA HIS A 86 -6.07 5.28 -5.69
C HIS A 86 -5.61 6.09 -4.46
N ASP A 87 -6.44 6.13 -3.42
CA ASP A 87 -6.13 6.79 -2.14
C ASP A 87 -4.88 6.19 -1.48
N PHE A 88 -4.79 4.87 -1.45
CA PHE A 88 -3.61 4.17 -0.94
C PHE A 88 -2.34 4.63 -1.67
N GLY A 89 -2.39 4.73 -3.01
CA GLY A 89 -1.27 5.23 -3.78
C GLY A 89 -0.91 6.67 -3.45
N TYR A 90 -1.91 7.56 -3.43
CA TYR A 90 -1.71 8.98 -3.14
C TYR A 90 -1.07 9.21 -1.78
N ARG A 91 -1.65 8.60 -0.73
CA ARG A 91 -1.23 8.79 0.65
C ARG A 91 0.17 8.22 0.89
N ASN A 92 0.43 7.01 0.39
CA ASN A 92 1.74 6.37 0.60
C ASN A 92 2.85 7.03 -0.22
N TYR A 93 2.62 7.43 -1.47
CA TYR A 93 3.64 8.14 -2.25
C TYR A 93 3.99 9.50 -1.63
N LYS A 94 3.00 10.23 -1.08
CA LYS A 94 3.22 11.47 -0.31
C LYS A 94 4.02 11.19 0.96
N ARG A 95 3.62 10.20 1.76
CA ARG A 95 4.33 9.81 3.00
C ARG A 95 5.76 9.33 2.74
N GLN A 96 6.00 8.69 1.60
CA GLN A 96 7.31 8.17 1.20
C GLN A 96 8.20 9.21 0.50
N GLY A 97 7.79 10.48 0.44
CA GLY A 97 8.61 11.56 -0.13
C GLY A 97 8.84 11.45 -1.64
N ARG A 98 8.03 10.64 -2.34
CA ARG A 98 8.15 10.38 -3.79
C ARG A 98 6.94 10.86 -4.58
N TRP A 99 6.22 11.84 -4.03
CA TRP A 99 5.12 12.49 -4.71
C TRP A 99 5.64 13.51 -5.73
N ASN A 100 5.39 13.24 -7.00
CA ASN A 100 5.66 14.14 -8.12
C ASN A 100 4.63 13.87 -9.24
N GLU A 101 4.57 14.73 -10.24
CA GLU A 101 3.56 14.65 -11.29
C GLU A 101 3.65 13.35 -12.11
N THR A 102 4.86 12.83 -12.36
CA THR A 102 5.07 11.55 -13.04
C THR A 102 4.46 10.39 -12.28
N ASN A 103 4.68 10.33 -10.96
CA ASN A 103 4.13 9.30 -10.09
C ASN A 103 2.62 9.47 -9.90
N ARG A 104 2.14 10.72 -9.79
CA ARG A 104 0.70 11.02 -9.75
C ARG A 104 0.00 10.50 -11.00
N LEU A 105 0.51 10.84 -12.18
CA LEU A 105 0.00 10.36 -13.46
C LEU A 105 -0.02 8.83 -13.53
N ARG A 106 1.04 8.16 -13.04
CA ARG A 106 1.10 6.69 -12.99
C ARG A 106 -0.01 6.10 -12.11
N ILE A 107 -0.27 6.70 -10.94
CA ILE A 107 -1.34 6.25 -10.05
C ILE A 107 -2.72 6.51 -10.67
N ASP A 108 -2.93 7.68 -11.29
CA ASP A 108 -4.19 8.02 -11.96
C ASP A 108 -4.48 7.11 -13.16
N ASN A 109 -3.46 6.74 -13.94
CA ASN A 109 -3.58 5.77 -15.02
C ASN A 109 -3.94 4.37 -14.51
N ASN A 110 -3.36 3.95 -13.38
CA ASN A 110 -3.72 2.68 -12.74
C ASN A 110 -5.19 2.69 -12.28
N PHE A 111 -5.64 3.79 -11.68
CA PHE A 111 -7.03 3.98 -11.28
C PHE A 111 -8.01 3.89 -12.47
N LYS A 112 -7.69 4.55 -13.59
CA LYS A 112 -8.49 4.43 -14.83
C LYS A 112 -8.53 2.97 -15.32
N SER A 113 -7.38 2.31 -15.37
CA SER A 113 -7.27 0.90 -15.77
C SER A 113 -8.15 0.00 -14.90
N ASP A 114 -8.18 0.23 -13.59
CA ASP A 114 -8.99 -0.56 -12.67
C ASP A 114 -10.48 -0.39 -12.88
N MET A 115 -10.93 0.86 -13.04
CA MET A 115 -12.33 1.13 -13.36
C MET A 115 -12.70 0.49 -14.71
N TYR A 116 -11.84 0.59 -15.72
CA TYR A 116 -12.07 -0.03 -17.03
C TYR A 116 -12.20 -1.56 -16.95
N LYS A 117 -11.36 -2.21 -16.14
CA LYS A 117 -11.45 -3.66 -15.89
C LYS A 117 -12.78 -4.02 -15.23
N GLN A 118 -13.22 -3.25 -14.23
CA GLN A 118 -14.53 -3.46 -13.59
C GLN A 118 -15.70 -3.23 -14.57
N CYS A 119 -15.55 -2.29 -15.50
CA CYS A 119 -16.58 -2.00 -16.49
C CYS A 119 -16.74 -3.10 -17.56
N GLY A 120 -15.71 -3.92 -17.81
CA GLY A 120 -15.75 -4.93 -18.87
C GLY A 120 -16.08 -4.32 -20.23
N SER A 121 -17.19 -4.73 -20.86
CA SER A 121 -17.68 -4.17 -22.13
C SER A 121 -18.68 -3.02 -21.98
N ASN A 122 -19.10 -2.66 -20.75
CA ASN A 122 -20.11 -1.63 -20.52
C ASN A 122 -19.59 -0.24 -20.90
N TRP A 123 -20.17 0.34 -21.96
CA TRP A 123 -19.75 1.63 -22.50
C TRP A 123 -20.03 2.80 -21.54
N ALA A 124 -21.20 2.80 -20.88
CA ALA A 124 -21.59 3.87 -19.97
C ALA A 124 -20.68 3.89 -18.75
N CYS A 125 -20.34 2.72 -18.22
CA CYS A 125 -19.37 2.56 -17.15
C CYS A 125 -18.00 3.12 -17.53
N LYS A 126 -17.49 2.79 -18.72
CA LYS A 126 -16.19 3.33 -19.19
C LYS A 126 -16.24 4.84 -19.32
N ARG A 127 -17.36 5.41 -19.78
CA ARG A 127 -17.52 6.86 -19.86
C ARG A 127 -17.54 7.52 -18.49
N THR A 128 -18.18 6.89 -17.50
CA THR A 128 -18.09 7.35 -16.10
C THR A 128 -16.65 7.24 -15.58
N ALA A 129 -15.92 6.17 -15.90
CA ALA A 129 -14.51 6.02 -15.54
C ALA A 129 -13.61 7.10 -16.16
N ASP A 130 -13.90 7.54 -17.40
CA ASP A 130 -13.23 8.69 -18.03
C ASP A 130 -13.46 9.98 -17.23
N LEU A 131 -14.68 10.23 -16.76
CA LEU A 131 -15.00 11.41 -15.96
C LEU A 131 -14.27 11.39 -14.61
N TYR A 132 -14.25 10.23 -13.95
CA TYR A 132 -13.50 10.04 -12.70
C TYR A 132 -12.01 10.30 -12.90
N TYR A 133 -11.43 9.74 -13.98
CA TYR A 133 -10.04 10.00 -14.33
C TYR A 133 -9.78 11.49 -14.60
N ALA A 134 -10.60 12.16 -15.40
CA ALA A 134 -10.44 13.58 -15.69
C ALA A 134 -10.50 14.43 -14.40
N ALA A 135 -11.42 14.14 -13.49
CA ALA A 135 -11.54 14.83 -12.21
C ALA A 135 -10.28 14.68 -11.34
N VAL A 136 -9.74 13.47 -11.16
CA VAL A 136 -8.51 13.30 -10.36
C VAL A 136 -7.29 13.92 -11.02
N ARG A 137 -7.24 13.96 -12.36
CA ARG A 137 -6.17 14.64 -13.10
C ARG A 137 -6.19 16.14 -12.87
N GLU A 138 -7.37 16.76 -12.88
CA GLU A 138 -7.54 18.19 -12.68
C GLU A 138 -7.35 18.59 -11.20
N PHE A 139 -7.98 17.86 -10.27
CA PHE A 139 -8.10 18.32 -8.88
C PHE A 139 -7.23 17.56 -7.86
N GLY A 140 -6.78 16.34 -8.17
CA GLY A 140 -6.11 15.45 -7.20
C GLY A 140 -4.69 15.87 -6.78
N GLY A 141 -4.03 16.71 -7.58
CA GLY A 141 -2.69 17.22 -7.28
C GLY A 141 -2.66 18.40 -6.29
N SER A 142 -3.82 18.97 -6.00
CA SER A 142 -3.91 20.32 -5.45
C SER A 142 -4.29 20.31 -3.97
N ALA A 143 -3.29 20.37 -3.09
CA ALA A 143 -3.49 20.93 -1.74
C ALA A 143 -3.80 22.45 -1.78
N SER A 144 -3.68 23.09 -2.96
CA SER A 144 -3.93 24.52 -3.21
C SER A 144 -5.31 24.79 -3.82
N SER A 145 -6.06 23.81 -4.32
CA SER A 145 -7.21 24.10 -5.17
C SER A 145 -8.42 24.61 -4.42
N THR A 146 -8.67 24.31 -3.14
CA THR A 146 -9.83 24.97 -2.49
C THR A 146 -9.60 26.48 -2.38
N ALA A 147 -8.41 26.91 -1.96
CA ALA A 147 -8.06 28.33 -1.86
C ALA A 147 -7.95 29.01 -3.24
N THR A 148 -7.34 28.35 -4.22
CA THR A 148 -7.20 28.89 -5.58
C THR A 148 -8.52 28.84 -6.36
N SER A 149 -9.39 27.84 -6.15
CA SER A 149 -10.72 27.78 -6.78
C SER A 149 -11.68 28.80 -6.19
N ILE A 150 -11.60 29.08 -4.88
CA ILE A 150 -12.36 30.17 -4.25
C ILE A 150 -11.90 31.52 -4.82
N GLN A 151 -10.59 31.74 -4.98
CA GLN A 151 -10.06 32.97 -5.58
C GLN A 151 -10.45 33.11 -7.06
N ASN A 152 -10.44 32.03 -7.83
CA ASN A 152 -10.79 32.05 -9.26
C ASN A 152 -12.31 32.10 -9.51
N ALA A 153 -13.14 31.65 -8.55
CA ALA A 153 -14.60 31.74 -8.62
C ALA A 153 -15.15 33.11 -8.19
N GLY A 154 -14.29 34.04 -7.74
CA GLY A 154 -14.69 35.42 -7.42
C GLY A 154 -15.63 35.54 -6.21
N LEU A 155 -15.77 34.49 -5.40
CA LEU A 155 -16.58 34.51 -4.18
C LEU A 155 -15.70 35.00 -3.02
N LYS A 156 -15.83 36.29 -2.70
CA LYS A 156 -15.39 36.87 -1.43
C LYS A 156 -16.50 36.79 -0.40
#